data_AF-A0A941SW74-F1
#
_entry.id   AF-A0A941SW74-F1
#
_cell.length_a   1.000
_cell.length_b   1.000
_cell.length_c   1.000
_cell.angle_alpha   90.00
_cell.angle_beta   90.00
_cell.angle_gamma   90.00
#
_symmetry.space_group_name_H-M   'P 1'
#
loop_
_entity.id
_entity.type
_entity.pdbx_description
1 polymer ?
#
loop_
_entity_poly.entity_id
_entity_poly.type
_entity_poly.pdbx_seq_one_letter_code
_entity_poly.pdbx_strand_id
1 'polypeptide(L)'
;MEAALPPTWQWLVQRPHPWRRQLWIKGRKLQASAVWLDAQANGLSAAEAAENWNLPLPAVEEALAYSEAHRALIEAEADEERQRLLAEGIAVGNAPA
;
A
#
# COMPACT_ATOMS: atom_id res chain seq x y z
N MET A 1 -1.80 20.38 -22.11
CA MET A 1 -1.46 19.21 -21.27
C MET A 1 -2.56 19.09 -20.23
N GLU A 2 -3.57 18.28 -20.52
CA GLU A 2 -4.62 17.95 -19.54
C GLU A 2 -3.94 17.17 -18.42
N ALA A 3 -3.83 17.76 -17.22
CA ALA A 3 -3.51 16.99 -16.04
C ALA A 3 -4.67 16.01 -15.83
N ALA A 4 -4.44 14.73 -16.13
CA ALA A 4 -5.36 13.66 -15.81
C ALA A 4 -5.76 13.83 -14.34
N LEU A 5 -7.02 14.16 -14.10
CA LEU A 5 -7.58 14.27 -12.76
C LEU A 5 -7.22 12.97 -12.03
N PRO A 6 -6.66 13.03 -10.80
CA PRO A 6 -6.36 11.82 -10.05
C PRO A 6 -7.64 11.00 -9.97
N PRO A 7 -7.59 9.69 -10.23
CA PRO A 7 -8.78 8.86 -10.20
C PRO A 7 -9.45 9.02 -8.83
N THR A 8 -10.76 9.26 -8.84
CA THR A 8 -11.58 9.14 -7.64
C THR A 8 -11.53 7.68 -7.22
N TRP A 9 -10.62 7.33 -6.31
CA TRP A 9 -10.48 5.96 -5.82
C TRP A 9 -11.80 5.48 -5.22
N GLN A 10 -12.40 4.45 -5.80
CA GLN A 10 -13.70 3.92 -5.38
C GLN A 10 -13.54 2.90 -4.24
N TRP A 11 -12.42 2.18 -4.27
CA TRP A 11 -12.07 1.10 -3.35
C TRP A 11 -10.99 1.49 -2.35
N LEU A 12 -10.37 2.67 -2.49
CA LEU A 12 -9.40 3.17 -1.52
C LEU A 12 -9.97 4.30 -0.68
N VAL A 13 -9.71 4.26 0.62
CA VAL A 13 -10.20 5.25 1.59
C VAL A 13 -9.10 5.71 2.52
N GLN A 14 -9.17 6.99 2.92
CA GLN A 14 -8.37 7.49 4.03
C GLN A 14 -8.93 6.96 5.35
N ARG A 15 -8.05 6.66 6.29
CA ARG A 15 -8.41 6.30 7.66
C ARG A 15 -7.60 7.15 8.64
N PRO A 16 -8.20 7.60 9.75
CA PRO A 16 -7.43 8.28 10.80
C PRO A 16 -6.33 7.34 11.32
N HIS A 17 -5.09 7.79 11.23
CA HIS A 17 -3.92 7.12 11.81
C HIS A 17 -3.01 8.20 12.40
N PRO A 18 -2.34 7.95 13.54
CA PRO A 18 -1.49 8.96 14.20
C PRO A 18 -0.38 9.52 13.30
N TRP A 19 0.07 8.76 12.30
CA TRP A 19 1.17 9.17 11.42
C TRP A 19 1.11 8.61 9.98
N ARG A 20 0.24 7.63 9.70
CA ARG A 20 0.16 7.04 8.36
C ARG A 20 -0.86 7.80 7.52
N ARG A 21 -0.53 7.98 6.26
CA ARG A 21 -1.27 8.76 5.25
C ARG A 21 -1.67 7.89 4.06
N GLN A 22 -1.07 6.72 3.90
CA GLN A 22 -1.44 5.73 2.88
C GLN A 22 -2.94 5.39 2.90
N LEU A 23 -3.50 5.17 1.70
CA LEU A 23 -4.89 4.73 1.56
C LEU A 23 -5.06 3.25 1.89
N TRP A 24 -6.26 2.92 2.34
CA TRP A 24 -6.67 1.59 2.78
C TRP A 24 -7.72 1.03 1.84
N ILE A 25 -7.75 -0.28 1.67
CA ILE A 25 -8.83 -0.97 0.97
C ILE A 25 -10.13 -0.78 1.77
N LYS A 26 -11.15 -0.23 1.12
CA LYS A 26 -12.46 0.04 1.68
C LYS A 26 -13.07 -1.23 2.28
N GLY A 27 -13.51 -1.15 3.53
CA GLY A 27 -14.09 -2.28 4.25
C GLY A 27 -13.08 -3.32 4.73
N ARG A 28 -11.77 -3.08 4.60
CA ARG A 28 -10.71 -3.96 5.08
C ARG A 28 -9.71 -3.18 5.95
N LYS A 29 -9.07 -3.86 6.90
CA LYS A 29 -7.93 -3.33 7.65
C LYS A 29 -6.62 -3.62 6.89
N LEU A 30 -6.60 -3.27 5.61
CA LEU A 30 -5.50 -3.59 4.68
C LEU A 30 -5.10 -2.33 3.92
N GLN A 31 -3.81 -2.00 3.89
CA GLN A 31 -3.28 -0.89 3.10
C GLN A 31 -3.17 -1.27 1.62
N ALA A 32 -3.30 -0.29 0.73
CA ALA A 32 -3.11 -0.50 -0.71
C ALA A 32 -1.70 -1.04 -1.03
N SER A 33 -0.68 -0.50 -0.36
CA SER A 33 0.72 -0.91 -0.53
C SER A 33 0.99 -2.36 -0.16
N ALA A 34 0.27 -2.92 0.82
CA ALA A 34 0.46 -4.31 1.22
C ALA A 34 0.07 -5.27 0.08
N VAL A 35 -1.02 -4.97 -0.63
CA VAL A 35 -1.44 -5.74 -1.82
C VAL A 35 -0.41 -5.59 -2.94
N TRP A 36 0.08 -4.37 -3.16
CA TRP A 36 1.06 -4.09 -4.21
C TRP A 36 2.43 -4.76 -3.94
N LEU A 37 2.96 -4.65 -2.73
CA LEU A 37 4.23 -5.27 -2.33
C LEU A 37 4.16 -6.80 -2.42
N ASP A 38 3.05 -7.39 -1.97
CA ASP A 38 2.83 -8.84 -2.07
C ASP A 38 2.73 -9.31 -3.52
N ALA A 39 1.94 -8.61 -4.35
CA ALA A 39 1.85 -8.92 -5.78
C ALA A 39 3.21 -8.80 -6.46
N GLN A 40 3.99 -7.78 -6.11
CA GLN A 40 5.30 -7.58 -6.70
C GLN A 40 6.33 -8.63 -6.24
N ALA A 41 6.31 -9.01 -4.96
CA ALA A 41 7.21 -10.01 -4.40
C ALA A 41 6.94 -11.42 -4.93
N ASN A 42 5.67 -11.75 -5.19
CA ASN A 42 5.24 -13.05 -5.70
C ASN A 42 5.06 -13.08 -7.23
N GLY A 43 5.24 -11.96 -7.92
CA GLY A 43 5.05 -11.85 -9.36
C GLY A 43 3.60 -12.07 -9.81
N LEU A 44 2.61 -11.73 -8.97
CA LEU A 44 1.20 -11.96 -9.25
C LEU A 44 0.66 -10.93 -10.24
N SER A 45 -0.20 -11.37 -11.16
CA SER A 45 -1.07 -10.48 -11.91
C SER A 45 -2.16 -9.87 -11.00
N ALA A 46 -2.85 -8.83 -11.47
CA ALA A 46 -3.96 -8.22 -10.74
C ALA A 46 -5.09 -9.22 -10.44
N ALA A 47 -5.36 -10.15 -11.36
CA ALA A 47 -6.36 -11.20 -11.17
C ALA A 47 -5.93 -12.21 -10.10
N GLU A 48 -4.68 -12.68 -10.15
CA GLU A 48 -4.15 -13.62 -9.16
C GLU A 48 -4.07 -12.99 -7.77
N ALA A 49 -3.67 -11.71 -7.67
CA ALA A 49 -3.68 -10.97 -6.42
C ALA A 49 -5.11 -10.78 -5.88
N ALA A 50 -6.11 -10.57 -6.75
CA ALA A 50 -7.51 -10.49 -6.35
C ALA A 50 -8.00 -11.80 -5.72
N GLU A 51 -7.64 -12.94 -6.30
CA GLU A 51 -7.92 -14.25 -5.72
C GLU A 51 -7.17 -14.46 -4.41
N ASN A 52 -5.86 -14.20 -4.38
CA ASN A 52 -5.00 -14.38 -3.21
C ASN A 52 -5.49 -13.59 -1.98
N TRP A 53 -5.81 -12.31 -2.20
CA TRP A 53 -6.28 -11.42 -1.13
C TRP A 53 -7.78 -11.51 -0.89
N ASN A 54 -8.52 -12.30 -1.67
CA ASN A 54 -9.97 -12.37 -1.69
C ASN A 54 -10.59 -10.96 -1.78
N LEU A 55 -10.17 -10.21 -2.80
CA LEU A 55 -10.57 -8.85 -3.10
C LEU A 55 -11.24 -8.77 -4.48
N PRO A 56 -12.15 -7.80 -4.71
CA PRO A 56 -12.61 -7.49 -6.06
C PRO A 56 -11.43 -7.07 -6.94
N LEU A 57 -11.39 -7.56 -8.18
CA LEU A 57 -10.36 -7.17 -9.15
C LEU A 57 -10.17 -5.63 -9.26
N PRO A 58 -11.25 -4.81 -9.36
CA PRO A 58 -11.08 -3.36 -9.41
C PRO A 58 -10.41 -2.75 -8.17
N ALA A 59 -10.57 -3.37 -7.00
CA ALA A 59 -9.91 -2.90 -5.78
C ALA A 59 -8.40 -3.16 -5.81
N VAL A 60 -7.99 -4.28 -6.41
CA VAL A 60 -6.58 -4.61 -6.62
C VAL A 60 -5.97 -3.70 -7.67
N GLU A 61 -6.64 -3.49 -8.80
CA GLU A 61 -6.17 -2.57 -9.84
C GLU A 61 -5.97 -1.15 -9.30
N GLU A 62 -6.92 -0.64 -8.51
CA GLU A 62 -6.75 0.65 -7.81
C GLU A 62 -5.57 0.62 -6.84
N ALA A 63 -5.39 -0.46 -6.06
CA ALA A 63 -4.28 -0.58 -5.12
C ALA A 63 -2.92 -0.57 -5.81
N LEU A 64 -2.77 -1.26 -6.94
CA LEU A 64 -1.56 -1.27 -7.75
C LEU A 64 -1.29 0.12 -8.35
N ALA A 65 -2.30 0.73 -8.99
CA ALA A 65 -2.18 2.05 -9.59
C ALA A 65 -1.86 3.15 -8.57
N TYR A 66 -2.54 3.14 -7.43
CA TYR A 66 -2.27 4.05 -6.32
C TYR A 66 -0.84 3.88 -5.80
N SER A 67 -0.41 2.64 -5.57
CA SER A 67 0.89 2.36 -4.98
C SER A 67 2.01 2.80 -5.89
N GLU A 68 1.90 2.56 -7.20
CA GLU A 68 2.89 3.02 -8.17
C GLU A 68 3.00 4.56 -8.24
N ALA A 69 1.86 5.25 -8.17
CA ALA A 69 1.81 6.71 -8.15
C ALA A 69 2.31 7.32 -6.84
N HIS A 70 2.32 6.55 -5.74
CA HIS A 70 2.66 7.04 -4.39
C HIS A 70 3.83 6.30 -3.74
N ARG A 71 4.72 5.69 -4.54
CA ARG A 71 5.90 4.95 -4.03
C ARG A 71 6.72 5.74 -3.01
N ALA A 72 6.98 7.02 -3.27
CA ALA A 72 7.73 7.88 -2.36
C ALA A 72 7.04 8.06 -0.99
N LEU A 73 5.71 8.07 -0.95
CA LEU A 73 4.96 8.12 0.31
C LEU A 73 5.08 6.78 1.05
N ILE A 74 4.96 5.67 0.33
CA ILE A 74 5.02 4.32 0.90
C ILE A 74 6.41 4.08 1.52
N GLU A 75 7.48 4.46 0.80
CA GLU A 75 8.85 4.37 1.28
C GLU A 75 9.08 5.24 2.53
N ALA A 76 8.67 6.52 2.48
CA ALA A 76 8.79 7.41 3.63
C ALA A 76 8.05 6.90 4.88
N GLU A 77 6.87 6.29 4.71
CA GLU A 77 6.14 5.69 5.83
C GLU A 77 6.82 4.41 6.35
N ALA A 78 7.44 3.61 5.48
CA ALA A 78 8.22 2.44 5.90
C ALA A 78 9.47 2.84 6.69
N ASP A 79 10.16 3.91 6.28
CA ASP A 79 11.26 4.50 7.05
C ASP A 79 10.78 5.04 8.40
N GLU A 80 9.67 5.78 8.43
CA GLU A 80 9.13 6.29 9.70
C GLU A 80 8.73 5.15 10.64
N GLU A 81 8.13 4.07 10.13
CA GLU A 81 7.86 2.86 10.89
C GLU A 81 9.13 2.28 11.50
N ARG A 82 10.17 2.11 10.69
CA ARG A 82 11.47 1.59 11.14
C ARG A 82 12.06 2.46 12.24
N GLN A 83 12.06 3.78 12.09
CA GLN A 83 12.58 4.70 13.11
C GLN A 83 11.80 4.62 14.42
N ARG A 84 10.46 4.52 14.35
CA ARG A 84 9.60 4.35 15.53
C ARG A 84 9.89 3.03 16.26
N LEU A 85 9.99 1.92 15.52
CA LEU A 85 10.33 0.62 16.10
C LEU A 85 11.71 0.63 16.78
N LEU A 86 12.71 1.23 16.15
CA LEU A 86 14.04 1.40 16.73
C LEU A 86 14.02 2.25 18.01
N ALA A 87 13.23 3.33 18.03
CA ALA A 87 13.07 4.18 19.22
C ALA A 87 12.37 3.45 20.38
N GLU A 88 11.50 2.49 20.07
CA GLU A 88 10.86 1.60 21.05
C GLU A 88 11.77 0.42 21.47
N GLY A 89 13.00 0.34 20.94
CA GLY A 89 13.95 -0.73 21.24
C GLY A 89 13.64 -2.05 20.55
N ILE A 90 12.73 -2.06 19.56
CA ILE A 90 12.37 -3.22 18.77
C ILE A 90 13.35 -3.32 17.60
N ALA A 91 14.17 -4.37 17.58
CA ALA A 91 15.03 -4.66 16.45
C ALA A 91 14.20 -5.02 15.22
N VAL A 92 14.20 -4.14 14.21
CA VAL A 92 13.63 -4.46 12.90
C VAL A 92 14.58 -5.44 12.22
N GLY A 93 14.11 -6.67 11.95
CA GLY A 93 14.90 -7.70 11.28
C GLY A 93 15.53 -7.19 9.99
N ASN A 94 16.80 -7.54 9.77
CA ASN A 94 17.62 -7.05 8.67
C ASN A 94 17.07 -7.54 7.31
N ALA A 95 16.69 -6.62 6.42
CA ALA A 95 16.60 -6.88 4.97
C ALA A 95 17.88 -6.32 4.31
N PRO A 96 18.46 -7.02 3.31
CA PRO A 96 19.85 -6.84 2.91
C PRO A 96 20.14 -5.47 2.27
N ALA A 97 21.41 -5.10 2.36
CA ALA A 97 22.03 -3.88 1.84
C ALA A 97 21.96 -3.73 0.31
#